data_AF-A0AAV6TRV0-F1
#
_entry.id   AF-A0AAV6TRV0-F1
#
_cell.length_a   1.000
_cell.length_b   1.000
_cell.length_c   1.000
_cell.angle_alpha   90.00
_cell.angle_beta   90.00
_cell.angle_gamma   90.00
#
_symmetry.space_group_name_H-M   'P 1'
#
loop_
_entity.id
_entity.type
_entity.pdbx_description
1 polymer ?
#
loop_
_entity_poly.entity_id
_entity_poly.type
_entity_poly.pdbx_seq_one_letter_code
_entity_poly.pdbx_strand_id
1 'polypeptide(L)'
;MKTQISPIETCDRILEELDFSVSNTLFDGLTNPLTFMEIEHHLPDVNHGKKGTPCAVLKALSLCTLSENFPSSQWTKIYTDGSQIRSTSGAGVFSDLFSRSVPVGSFMSNYDVEIAAIDLGPD
;
A
#
# COMPACT_ATOMS: atom_id res chain seq x y z
N MET A 1 -34.36 -9.20 -29.98
CA MET A 1 -33.18 -8.41 -29.59
C MET A 1 -32.77 -8.91 -28.21
N LYS A 2 -31.66 -9.63 -28.08
CA LYS A 2 -31.21 -10.16 -26.78
C LYS A 2 -30.31 -9.10 -26.14
N THR A 3 -30.79 -8.47 -25.07
CA THR A 3 -30.03 -7.49 -24.30
C THR A 3 -28.97 -8.24 -23.51
N GLN A 4 -27.70 -7.86 -23.68
CA GLN A 4 -26.61 -8.41 -22.89
C GLN A 4 -26.77 -7.93 -21.45
N ILE A 5 -26.81 -8.87 -20.51
CA ILE A 5 -26.88 -8.58 -19.07
C ILE A 5 -25.58 -7.88 -18.66
N SER A 6 -25.69 -6.81 -17.88
CA SER A 6 -24.53 -6.08 -17.41
C SER A 6 -23.74 -6.89 -16.38
N PRO A 7 -22.45 -6.59 -16.18
CA PRO A 7 -21.65 -7.25 -15.16
C PRO A 7 -22.24 -7.14 -13.75
N ILE A 8 -22.90 -6.02 -13.43
CA ILE A 8 -23.52 -5.76 -12.12
C ILE A 8 -24.71 -6.72 -11.91
N GLU A 9 -25.62 -6.79 -12.87
CA GLU A 9 -26.77 -7.72 -12.82
C GLU A 9 -26.34 -9.19 -12.77
N THR A 10 -25.15 -9.51 -13.30
CA THR A 10 -24.58 -10.85 -13.19
C THR A 10 -24.11 -11.16 -11.78
N CYS A 11 -23.45 -10.19 -11.11
CA CYS A 11 -23.01 -10.32 -9.72
C CYS A 11 -24.20 -10.44 -8.76
N ASP A 12 -25.23 -9.61 -8.93
CA ASP A 12 -26.42 -9.65 -8.07
C ASP A 12 -27.12 -11.01 -8.12
N ARG A 13 -27.25 -11.59 -9.33
CA ARG A 13 -27.82 -12.93 -9.50
C ARG A 13 -27.00 -14.03 -8.83
N ILE A 14 -25.67 -13.93 -8.89
CA ILE A 14 -24.79 -14.92 -8.24
C ILE A 14 -24.91 -14.83 -6.72
N LEU A 15 -25.03 -13.61 -6.17
CA LEU A 15 -25.20 -13.41 -4.73
C LEU A 15 -26.56 -13.95 -4.24
N GLU A 16 -27.62 -13.79 -5.03
CA GLU A 16 -28.94 -14.41 -4.77
C GLU A 16 -28.90 -15.94 -4.86
N GLU A 17 -28.21 -16.51 -5.86
CA GLU A 17 -28.07 -17.97 -6.03
C GLU A 17 -27.28 -18.63 -4.88
N LEU A 18 -26.35 -17.90 -4.27
CA LEU A 18 -25.52 -18.39 -3.16
C LEU A 18 -26.17 -18.22 -1.78
N ASP A 19 -27.41 -17.71 -1.71
CA ASP A 19 -28.13 -17.37 -0.47
C ASP A 19 -27.27 -16.54 0.51
N PHE A 20 -26.40 -15.71 -0.05
CA PHE A 20 -25.43 -14.94 0.71
C PHE A 20 -26.09 -13.65 1.20
N SER A 21 -26.62 -13.67 2.42
CA SER A 21 -27.02 -12.44 3.09
C SER A 21 -25.75 -11.65 3.46
N VAL A 22 -25.51 -10.55 2.76
CA VAL A 22 -24.49 -9.57 3.19
C VAL A 22 -24.96 -9.00 4.52
N SER A 23 -24.40 -9.52 5.60
CA SER A 23 -24.52 -8.90 6.92
C SER A 23 -23.87 -7.52 6.82
N ASN A 24 -24.69 -6.48 6.71
CA ASN A 24 -24.26 -5.08 6.83
C ASN A 24 -23.82 -4.72 8.26
N THR A 25 -23.58 -5.71 9.12
CA THR A 25 -23.13 -5.48 10.48
C THR A 25 -21.65 -5.80 10.59
N LEU A 26 -20.90 -4.77 10.97
CA LEU A 26 -19.48 -4.72 11.35
C LEU A 26 -18.45 -4.47 10.23
N PHE A 27 -18.55 -3.33 9.57
CA PHE A 27 -17.37 -2.53 9.21
C PHE A 27 -17.73 -1.04 9.25
N ASP A 28 -17.66 -0.46 10.44
CA ASP A 28 -17.70 1.00 10.61
C ASP A 28 -16.37 1.55 10.05
N GLY A 29 -16.36 1.88 8.74
CA GLY A 29 -15.21 2.51 8.09
C GLY A 29 -14.63 1.83 6.84
N LEU A 30 -15.16 0.71 6.35
CA LEU A 30 -14.77 0.22 5.01
C LEU A 30 -15.49 1.07 3.96
N THR A 31 -14.82 2.12 3.52
CA THR A 31 -15.04 2.73 2.21
C THR A 31 -15.12 1.59 1.19
N ASN A 32 -16.24 1.50 0.47
CA ASN A 32 -16.37 0.50 -0.60
C ASN A 32 -15.09 0.58 -1.46
N PRO A 33 -14.41 -0.54 -1.76
CA PRO A 33 -13.11 -0.54 -2.44
C PRO A 33 -13.15 0.07 -3.86
N LEU A 34 -14.34 0.28 -4.41
CA LEU A 34 -14.59 1.01 -5.66
C LEU A 34 -14.85 2.51 -5.45
N THR A 35 -14.94 2.95 -4.19
CA THR A 35 -15.08 4.35 -3.80
C THR A 35 -13.70 4.98 -3.86
N PHE A 36 -13.58 6.02 -4.67
CA PHE A 36 -12.33 6.75 -4.80
C PHE A 36 -11.97 7.38 -3.45
N MET A 37 -10.87 6.92 -2.86
CA MET A 37 -10.27 7.57 -1.71
C MET A 37 -9.26 8.59 -2.22
N GLU A 38 -9.47 9.86 -1.90
CA GLU A 38 -8.47 10.88 -2.18
C GLU A 38 -7.36 10.75 -1.14
N ILE A 39 -6.20 10.27 -1.59
CA ILE A 39 -5.00 10.17 -0.76
C ILE A 39 -4.20 11.44 -0.98
N GLU A 40 -4.11 12.25 0.07
CA GLU A 40 -3.20 13.38 0.10
C GLU A 40 -1.77 12.85 -0.01
N HIS A 41 -1.05 13.28 -1.05
CA HIS A 41 0.31 12.86 -1.31
C HIS A 41 1.19 14.10 -1.50
N HIS A 42 2.34 14.06 -0.85
CA HIS A 42 3.34 15.13 -0.92
C HIS A 42 4.60 14.58 -1.57
N LEU A 43 4.79 14.88 -2.84
CA LEU A 43 5.99 14.48 -3.57
C LEU A 43 7.03 15.61 -3.51
N PRO A 44 8.32 15.30 -3.31
CA PRO A 44 9.37 16.31 -3.41
C PRO A 44 9.35 16.94 -4.82
N ASP A 45 9.44 18.26 -4.90
CA ASP A 45 9.55 18.95 -6.19
C ASP A 45 10.93 18.69 -6.80
N VAL A 46 10.98 17.71 -7.71
CA VAL A 46 12.18 17.38 -8.47
C VAL A 46 12.01 17.91 -9.89
N ASN A 47 12.41 19.17 -10.09
CA ASN A 47 12.37 19.90 -11.36
C ASN A 47 12.94 19.13 -12.58
N HIS A 48 13.76 18.08 -12.40
CA HIS A 48 14.42 17.35 -13.48
C HIS A 48 14.12 15.83 -13.49
N GLY A 49 13.18 15.36 -12.67
CA GLY A 49 12.89 13.93 -12.52
C GLY A 49 14.04 13.12 -11.90
N LYS A 50 13.76 11.86 -11.56
CA LYS A 50 14.71 10.99 -10.84
C LYS A 50 16.00 10.69 -11.61
N LYS A 51 15.94 10.58 -12.94
CA LYS A 51 17.02 9.99 -13.78
C LYS A 51 18.23 10.90 -14.00
N GLY A 52 18.16 12.20 -13.69
CA GLY A 52 19.27 13.15 -13.83
C GLY A 52 19.75 13.78 -12.52
N THR A 53 19.09 13.47 -11.41
CA THR A 53 19.34 14.15 -10.14
C THR A 53 20.30 13.32 -9.29
N PRO A 54 21.41 13.90 -8.76
CA PRO A 54 22.32 13.19 -7.88
C PRO A 54 21.59 12.60 -6.66
N CYS A 55 21.99 11.40 -6.25
CA CYS A 55 21.36 10.70 -5.12
C CYS A 55 21.38 11.54 -3.83
N ALA A 56 22.45 12.30 -3.58
CA ALA A 56 22.54 13.21 -2.44
C ALA A 56 21.46 14.30 -2.47
N VAL A 57 21.15 14.84 -3.66
CA VAL A 57 20.10 15.86 -3.83
C VAL A 57 18.73 15.25 -3.61
N LEU A 58 18.44 14.07 -4.20
CA LEU A 58 17.18 13.35 -3.97
C LEU A 58 16.98 13.03 -2.48
N LYS A 59 18.04 12.60 -1.79
CA LYS A 59 18.01 12.35 -0.35
C LYS A 59 17.73 13.63 0.43
N ALA A 60 18.41 14.73 0.14
CA ALA A 60 18.21 16.00 0.82
C ALA A 60 16.78 16.52 0.63
N LEU A 61 16.25 16.48 -0.60
CA LEU A 61 14.87 16.86 -0.92
C LEU A 61 13.87 16.00 -0.17
N SER A 62 14.06 14.67 -0.18
CA SER A 62 13.17 13.75 0.53
C SER A 62 13.15 14.02 2.03
N LEU A 63 14.31 14.28 2.64
CA LEU A 63 14.40 14.63 4.06
C LEU A 63 13.74 15.98 4.37
N CYS A 64 13.91 16.98 3.49
CA CYS A 64 13.25 18.28 3.61
C CYS A 64 11.73 18.12 3.60
N THR A 65 11.18 17.43 2.58
CA THR A 65 9.75 17.13 2.46
C THR A 65 9.22 16.38 3.67
N LEU A 66 9.96 15.39 4.19
CA LEU A 66 9.57 14.68 5.41
C LEU A 66 9.61 15.57 6.66
N SER A 67 10.53 16.53 6.75
CA SER A 67 10.61 17.42 7.92
C SER A 67 9.54 18.51 7.92
N GLU A 68 9.18 19.02 6.74
CA GLU A 68 8.26 20.14 6.57
C GLU A 68 6.79 19.69 6.58
N ASN A 69 6.48 18.61 5.85
CA ASN A 69 5.09 18.13 5.71
C ASN A 69 4.72 17.06 6.74
N PHE A 70 5.71 16.29 7.23
CA PHE A 70 5.46 15.15 8.14
C PHE A 70 6.41 15.16 9.36
N PRO A 71 6.37 16.22 10.20
CA PRO A 71 7.28 16.36 11.33
C PRO A 71 7.12 15.20 12.31
N SER A 72 8.23 14.68 12.84
CA SER A 72 8.24 13.52 13.75
C SER A 72 7.52 13.76 15.08
N SER A 73 7.28 15.02 15.46
CA SER A 73 6.48 15.36 16.64
C SER A 73 4.98 15.11 16.45
N GLN A 74 4.51 15.03 15.21
CA GLN A 74 3.09 14.87 14.87
C GLN A 74 2.81 13.54 14.16
N TRP A 75 3.79 12.99 13.44
CA TRP A 75 3.64 11.81 12.62
C TRP A 75 4.55 10.67 13.08
N THR A 76 3.95 9.49 13.28
CA THR A 76 4.71 8.25 13.44
C THR A 76 5.23 7.81 12.07
N LYS A 77 6.55 7.69 11.94
CA LYS A 77 7.18 7.32 10.68
C LYS A 77 7.36 5.81 10.64
N ILE A 78 6.81 5.17 9.61
CA ILE A 78 6.92 3.74 9.36
C ILE A 78 7.53 3.58 7.97
N TYR A 79 8.65 2.87 7.90
CA TYR A 79 9.41 2.60 6.69
C TYR A 79 9.32 1.11 6.40
N THR A 80 8.66 0.74 5.30
CA THR A 80 8.55 -0.63 4.83
C THR A 80 9.47 -0.81 3.61
N ASP A 81 10.05 -1.99 3.47
CA ASP A 81 10.84 -2.33 2.28
C ASP A 81 10.78 -3.83 2.00
N GLY A 82 10.57 -4.18 0.75
CA GLY A 82 10.71 -5.53 0.24
C GLY A 82 12.05 -5.74 -0.46
N SER A 83 12.74 -6.82 -0.13
CA SER A 83 14.02 -7.19 -0.72
C SER A 83 13.98 -8.57 -1.37
N GLN A 84 14.71 -8.71 -2.47
CA GLN A 84 14.89 -10.00 -3.15
C GLN A 84 16.37 -10.22 -3.44
N ILE A 85 16.89 -11.35 -2.95
CA ILE A 85 18.24 -11.82 -3.22
C ILE A 85 18.12 -13.16 -3.93
N ARG A 86 18.46 -13.19 -5.23
CA ARG A 86 18.28 -14.37 -6.10
C ARG A 86 16.83 -14.85 -6.08
N SER A 87 16.60 -16.08 -5.63
CA SER A 87 15.27 -16.68 -5.52
C SER A 87 14.63 -16.49 -4.17
N THR A 88 15.28 -15.87 -3.18
CA THR A 88 14.73 -15.67 -1.83
C THR A 88 14.34 -14.23 -1.60
N SER A 89 13.18 -14.03 -0.98
CA SER A 89 12.65 -12.71 -0.68
C SER A 89 12.45 -12.51 0.81
N GLY A 90 12.64 -11.27 1.26
CA GLY A 90 12.47 -10.87 2.65
C GLY A 90 11.80 -9.51 2.73
N ALA A 91 10.98 -9.33 3.75
CA ALA A 91 10.26 -8.10 4.02
C ALA A 91 10.74 -7.50 5.34
N GLY A 92 10.74 -6.19 5.43
CA GLY A 92 11.16 -5.47 6.63
C GLY A 92 10.31 -4.23 6.89
N VAL A 93 10.18 -3.91 8.17
CA VAL A 93 9.59 -2.67 8.63
C VAL A 93 10.46 -2.05 9.71
N PHE A 94 10.61 -0.74 9.66
CA PHE A 94 11.34 0.06 10.62
C PHE A 94 10.52 1.28 11.03
N SER A 95 10.50 1.55 12.33
CA SER A 95 10.00 2.77 12.94
C SER A 95 10.87 3.05 14.18
N ASP A 96 10.83 4.27 14.70
CA ASP A 96 11.52 4.60 15.95
C ASP A 96 10.99 3.77 17.14
N LEU A 97 9.78 3.19 17.01
CA LEU A 97 9.13 2.37 18.03
C LEU A 97 9.43 0.87 17.91
N PHE A 98 9.67 0.36 16.70
CA PHE A 98 9.88 -1.07 16.46
C PHE A 98 10.63 -1.33 15.15
N SER A 99 11.28 -2.49 15.07
CA SER A 99 11.87 -2.97 13.83
C SER A 99 11.70 -4.48 13.73
N ARG A 100 11.22 -4.95 12.58
CA ARG A 100 10.98 -6.37 12.31
C ARG A 100 11.42 -6.69 10.88
N SER A 101 11.88 -7.91 10.68
CA SER A 101 12.14 -8.44 9.34
C SER A 101 11.84 -9.93 9.32
N VAL A 102 11.31 -10.41 8.19
CA VAL A 102 10.92 -11.81 8.02
C VAL A 102 11.31 -12.30 6.62
N PRO A 103 11.69 -13.59 6.47
CA PRO A 103 11.71 -14.22 5.17
C PRO A 103 10.28 -14.41 4.67
N VAL A 104 9.98 -13.98 3.44
CA VAL A 104 8.64 -14.13 2.84
C VAL A 104 8.54 -15.47 2.11
N GLY A 105 9.62 -15.91 1.47
CA GLY A 105 9.66 -17.18 0.76
C GLY A 105 10.59 -17.16 -0.44
N SER A 106 10.46 -18.18 -1.29
CA SER A 106 11.19 -18.26 -2.55
C SER A 106 10.27 -17.95 -3.73
N PHE A 107 10.82 -17.32 -4.78
CA PHE A 107 10.11 -16.96 -6.02
C PHE A 107 8.89 -16.05 -5.83
N MET A 108 8.88 -15.25 -4.76
CA MET A 108 7.86 -14.23 -4.50
C MET A 108 8.09 -13.02 -5.41
N SER A 109 7.01 -12.39 -5.88
CA SER A 109 7.12 -11.14 -6.63
C SER A 109 7.48 -9.98 -5.70
N ASN A 110 8.05 -8.90 -6.25
CA ASN A 110 8.28 -7.69 -5.46
C ASN A 110 7.00 -7.21 -4.78
N TYR A 111 5.86 -7.30 -5.48
CA TYR A 111 4.56 -6.91 -4.92
C TYR A 111 4.21 -7.69 -3.65
N ASP A 112 4.31 -9.03 -3.69
CA ASP A 112 3.97 -9.87 -2.53
C ASP A 112 4.85 -9.54 -1.32
N VAL A 113 6.09 -9.18 -1.56
CA VAL A 113 7.07 -8.85 -0.51
C VAL A 113 6.78 -7.49 0.09
N GLU A 114 6.36 -6.50 -0.71
CA GLU A 114 5.93 -5.19 -0.19
C GLU A 114 4.65 -5.32 0.64
N ILE A 115 3.68 -6.13 0.20
CA ILE A 115 2.46 -6.40 1.00
C ILE A 115 2.85 -7.06 2.33
N ALA A 116 3.74 -8.06 2.30
CA ALA A 116 4.25 -8.66 3.52
C ALA A 116 4.97 -7.65 4.43
N ALA A 117 5.68 -6.66 3.88
CA ALA A 117 6.33 -5.62 4.67
C ALA A 117 5.32 -4.69 5.36
N ILE A 118 4.20 -4.38 4.70
CA ILE A 118 3.10 -3.61 5.26
C ILE A 118 2.39 -4.38 6.37
N ASP A 119 2.11 -5.67 6.15
CA ASP A 119 1.46 -6.55 7.14
C ASP A 119 2.29 -6.75 8.42
N LEU A 120 3.61 -6.53 8.37
CA LEU A 120 4.49 -6.58 9.55
C LEU A 120 4.41 -5.34 10.44
N GLY A 121 3.70 -4.30 9.99
CA GLY A 121 3.51 -3.04 10.68
C GLY A 121 2.90 -3.15 12.08
N PRO A 122 2.55 -2.02 12.69
CA PRO A 122 1.93 -2.03 14.01
C PRO A 122 0.49 -2.60 13.92
N ASP A 123 0.13 -3.42 14.90
CA ASP A 123 -1.22 -4.00 15.06
C ASP A 123 -2.29 -2.94 15.37
#